data_AF-A0A4V3AAH6-F1
#
_entry.id   AF-A0A4V3AAH6-F1
#
_cell.length_a   1.000
_cell.length_b   1.000
_cell.length_c   1.000
_cell.angle_alpha   90.00
_cell.angle_beta   90.00
_cell.angle_gamma   90.00
#
_symmetry.space_group_name_H-M   'P 1'
#
loop_
_entity.id
_entity.type
_entity.pdbx_description
1 polymer ?
#
loop_
_entity_poly.entity_id
_entity_poly.type
_entity_poly.pdbx_seq_one_letter_code
_entity_poly.pdbx_strand_id
1 'polypeptide(L)'
;MANIPIYTKPVVNRADYLEALRRELEELAPALFVTLVFNRSTTLESAIKALDHFHACVDNALLGSKWAKPNRRSRRTRFLAIAENVGSNLHLHLGVVPADRKNLQFWQVSRRIWKNAATSGNIDMDQWRYGPGAIDYMLKQVRPELSENIHYSRHYEAGRSAGC
;
A
#
# COMPACT_ATOMS: atom_id res chain seq x y z
N MET A 1 20.76 -18.71 -38.91
CA MET A 1 20.18 -17.48 -38.32
C MET A 1 19.17 -17.92 -37.26
N ALA A 2 19.43 -17.65 -35.99
CA ALA A 2 18.53 -18.07 -34.91
C ALA A 2 17.41 -17.03 -34.74
N ASN A 3 16.16 -17.47 -34.88
CA ASN A 3 14.97 -16.69 -34.54
C ASN A 3 14.90 -16.52 -33.03
N ILE A 4 15.14 -15.32 -32.53
CA ILE A 4 14.88 -14.96 -31.14
C ILE A 4 13.37 -14.74 -31.03
N PRO A 5 12.63 -15.53 -30.23
CA PRO A 5 11.20 -15.29 -30.02
C PRO A 5 11.04 -13.93 -29.35
N ILE A 6 10.32 -13.02 -30.03
CA ILE A 6 9.89 -11.75 -29.47
C ILE A 6 8.87 -12.09 -28.39
N TYR A 7 9.27 -11.98 -27.13
CA TYR A 7 8.37 -12.12 -26.00
C TYR A 7 7.51 -10.86 -25.91
N THR A 8 6.40 -10.84 -26.65
CA THR A 8 5.38 -9.81 -26.49
C THR A 8 4.74 -10.01 -25.12
N LYS A 9 5.03 -9.09 -24.18
CA LYS A 9 4.25 -9.00 -22.94
C LYS A 9 2.77 -8.90 -23.34
N PRO A 10 1.86 -9.67 -22.71
CA PRO A 10 0.44 -9.54 -22.99
C PRO A 10 0.03 -8.09 -22.76
N VAL A 11 -0.63 -7.48 -23.76
CA VAL A 11 -1.19 -6.14 -23.64
C VAL A 11 -2.35 -6.25 -22.67
N VAL A 12 -2.11 -5.95 -21.40
CA VAL A 12 -3.16 -5.89 -20.40
C VAL A 12 -4.00 -4.67 -20.71
N ASN A 13 -5.29 -4.87 -21.01
CA ASN A 13 -6.23 -3.78 -21.18
C ASN A 13 -6.28 -2.93 -19.90
N ARG A 14 -5.97 -1.63 -20.03
CA ARG A 14 -5.96 -0.71 -18.90
C ARG A 14 -7.30 -0.67 -18.16
N ALA A 15 -8.43 -0.78 -18.85
CA ALA A 15 -9.74 -0.77 -18.21
C ALA A 15 -9.91 -1.98 -17.28
N ASP A 16 -9.60 -3.18 -17.77
CA ASP A 16 -9.68 -4.42 -17.00
C ASP A 16 -8.71 -4.41 -15.81
N TYR A 17 -7.52 -3.83 -16.00
CA TYR A 17 -6.54 -3.68 -14.93
C TYR A 17 -7.03 -2.75 -13.81
N LEU A 18 -7.60 -1.59 -14.16
CA LEU A 18 -8.14 -0.64 -13.19
C LEU A 18 -9.36 -1.22 -12.47
N GLU A 19 -10.21 -1.95 -13.19
CA GLU A 19 -11.36 -2.64 -12.61
C GLU A 19 -10.94 -3.72 -11.61
N ALA A 20 -9.90 -4.51 -11.92
CA ALA A 20 -9.34 -5.47 -10.99
C ALA A 20 -8.84 -4.78 -9.70
N LEU A 21 -8.11 -3.67 -9.82
CA LEU A 21 -7.63 -2.93 -8.66
C LEU A 21 -8.75 -2.27 -7.85
N ARG A 22 -9.81 -1.80 -8.51
CA ARG A 22 -11.01 -1.29 -7.83
C ARG A 22 -11.61 -2.40 -6.95
N ARG A 23 -11.82 -3.59 -7.51
CA ARG A 23 -12.36 -4.74 -6.78
C ARG A 23 -11.48 -5.12 -5.60
N GLU A 24 -10.16 -5.10 -5.77
CA GLU A 24 -9.24 -5.39 -4.67
C GLU A 24 -9.32 -4.37 -3.53
N LEU A 25 -9.44 -3.07 -3.85
CA LEU A 25 -9.67 -2.03 -2.85
C LEU A 25 -11.03 -2.17 -2.16
N GLU A 26 -12.06 -2.56 -2.89
CA GLU A 26 -13.40 -2.85 -2.33
C GLU A 26 -13.37 -4.07 -1.40
N GLU A 27 -12.76 -5.18 -1.82
CA GLU A 27 -12.59 -6.41 -1.04
C GLU A 27 -11.72 -6.21 0.21
N LEU A 28 -10.68 -5.37 0.10
CA LEU A 28 -9.87 -4.98 1.24
C LEU A 28 -10.74 -4.33 2.33
N ALA A 29 -11.81 -3.62 1.94
CA ALA A 29 -12.71 -2.86 2.81
C ALA A 29 -11.94 -1.93 3.78
N PRO A 30 -11.11 -1.01 3.24
CA PRO A 30 -10.31 -0.08 4.03
C PRO A 30 -11.19 0.83 4.89
N ALA A 31 -10.69 1.15 6.08
CA ALA A 31 -11.32 2.09 6.98
C ALA A 31 -10.71 3.50 6.87
N LEU A 32 -9.46 3.57 6.40
CA LEU A 32 -8.69 4.80 6.31
C LEU A 32 -8.09 4.94 4.91
N PHE A 33 -8.06 6.18 4.42
CA PHE A 33 -7.22 6.61 3.32
C PHE A 33 -5.98 7.30 3.90
N VAL A 34 -4.78 6.87 3.49
CA VAL A 34 -3.52 7.39 4.02
C VAL A 34 -2.62 7.83 2.88
N THR A 35 -2.09 9.05 2.97
CA THR A 35 -1.06 9.55 2.06
C THR A 35 0.25 9.70 2.81
N LEU A 36 1.28 8.99 2.37
CA LEU A 36 2.65 9.09 2.86
C LEU A 36 3.49 9.87 1.87
N VAL A 37 3.98 11.04 2.27
CA VAL A 37 4.83 11.91 1.45
C VAL A 37 6.25 11.88 1.99
N PHE A 38 7.25 11.79 1.11
CA PHE A 38 8.66 11.76 1.52
C PHE A 38 9.30 13.15 1.62
N ASN A 39 8.80 14.14 0.87
CA ASN A 39 9.34 15.52 0.77
C ASN A 39 10.85 15.57 0.45
N ARG A 40 11.35 14.56 -0.26
CA ARG A 40 12.72 14.48 -0.78
C ARG A 40 12.74 13.50 -1.95
N SER A 41 13.76 13.59 -2.79
CA SER A 41 13.99 12.57 -3.81
C SER A 41 14.23 11.21 -3.14
N THR A 42 13.50 10.19 -3.59
CA THR A 42 13.66 8.80 -3.13
C THR A 42 13.36 7.85 -4.28
N THR A 43 14.00 6.67 -4.25
CA THR A 43 13.65 5.58 -5.16
C THR A 43 12.38 4.88 -4.68
N LEU A 44 11.69 4.21 -5.59
CA LEU A 44 10.54 3.35 -5.25
C LEU A 44 10.95 2.26 -4.25
N GLU A 45 12.08 1.60 -4.47
CA GLU A 45 12.60 0.57 -3.55
C GLU A 45 12.79 1.11 -2.12
N SER A 46 13.41 2.29 -1.97
CA SER A 46 13.58 2.94 -0.67
C SER A 46 12.23 3.32 -0.05
N ALA A 47 11.27 3.74 -0.87
CA ALA A 47 9.93 4.07 -0.40
C ALA A 47 9.18 2.84 0.13
N ILE A 48 9.27 1.70 -0.57
CA ILE A 48 8.68 0.43 -0.12
C ILE A 48 9.35 -0.07 1.16
N LYS A 49 10.68 0.03 1.27
CA LYS A 49 11.40 -0.30 2.52
C LYS A 49 10.92 0.56 3.70
N ALA A 50 10.73 1.86 3.49
CA ALA A 50 10.21 2.76 4.51
C ALA A 50 8.76 2.43 4.89
N LEU A 51 7.92 2.09 3.90
CA LEU A 51 6.54 1.65 4.12
C LEU A 51 6.49 0.35 4.95
N ASP A 52 7.28 -0.66 4.59
CA ASP A 52 7.36 -1.92 5.33
C ASP A 52 7.83 -1.69 6.79
N HIS A 53 8.80 -0.81 7.00
CA HIS A 53 9.26 -0.44 8.34
C HIS A 53 8.17 0.28 9.14
N PHE A 54 7.55 1.31 8.54
CA PHE A 54 6.42 2.03 9.12
C PHE A 54 5.32 1.07 9.56
N HIS A 55 4.93 0.16 8.67
CA HIS A 55 3.89 -0.83 8.90
C HIS A 55 4.22 -1.77 10.06
N ALA A 56 5.44 -2.32 10.11
CA ALA A 56 5.89 -3.17 11.21
C ALA A 56 5.88 -2.44 12.56
N CYS A 57 6.30 -1.17 12.59
CA CYS A 57 6.28 -0.35 13.79
C CYS A 57 4.85 -0.03 14.26
N VAL A 58 3.93 0.24 13.33
CA VAL A 58 2.51 0.45 13.64
C VAL A 58 1.91 -0.84 14.21
N ASP A 59 2.12 -1.99 13.56
CA ASP A 59 1.61 -3.27 14.07
C ASP A 59 2.17 -3.60 15.46
N ASN A 60 3.45 -3.33 15.70
CA ASN A 60 4.04 -3.49 17.03
C ASN A 60 3.37 -2.57 18.07
N ALA A 61 3.09 -1.32 17.71
CA ALA A 61 2.41 -0.37 18.60
C ALA A 61 0.95 -0.78 18.89
N LEU A 62 0.25 -1.34 17.89
CA LEU A 62 -1.17 -1.70 18.01
C LEU A 62 -1.39 -3.08 18.66
N LEU A 63 -0.54 -4.06 18.37
CA LEU A 63 -0.71 -5.46 18.79
C LEU A 63 0.28 -5.90 19.87
N GLY A 64 1.27 -5.06 20.20
CA GLY A 64 2.32 -5.33 21.18
C GLY A 64 3.41 -6.28 20.65
N SER A 65 4.30 -6.69 21.55
CA SER A 65 5.52 -7.48 21.24
C SER A 65 5.27 -8.82 20.52
N LYS A 66 4.05 -9.33 20.56
CA LYS A 66 3.65 -10.59 19.91
C LYS A 66 3.05 -10.37 18.51
N TRP A 67 3.07 -9.15 17.97
CA TRP A 67 2.52 -8.83 16.65
C TRP A 67 3.09 -9.75 15.55
N ALA A 68 4.38 -10.07 15.63
CA ALA A 68 5.11 -10.88 14.66
C ALA A 68 4.77 -12.39 14.70
N LYS A 69 4.01 -12.87 15.69
CA LYS A 69 3.66 -14.29 15.78
C LYS A 69 2.77 -14.74 14.60
N PRO A 70 2.96 -15.96 14.05
CA PRO A 70 2.16 -16.47 12.93
C PRO A 70 0.65 -16.46 13.18
N ASN A 71 0.22 -16.85 14.39
CA ASN A 71 -1.19 -16.87 14.78
C ASN A 71 -1.83 -15.47 14.93
N ARG A 72 -1.07 -14.39 14.77
CA ARG A 72 -1.55 -13.00 14.79
C ARG A 72 -1.57 -12.37 13.41
N ARG A 73 -1.18 -13.10 12.36
CA ARG A 73 -1.04 -12.58 10.99
C ARG A 73 -2.33 -11.97 10.45
N SER A 74 -3.50 -12.59 10.70
CA SER A 74 -4.82 -12.09 10.27
C SER A 74 -5.29 -10.84 11.02
N ARG A 75 -4.67 -10.53 12.17
CA ARG A 75 -5.02 -9.38 13.01
C ARG A 75 -4.20 -8.13 12.68
N ARG A 76 -3.17 -8.27 11.85
CA ARG A 76 -2.26 -7.19 11.46
C ARG A 76 -2.94 -6.20 10.53
N THR A 77 -2.35 -5.01 10.44
CA THR A 77 -2.81 -3.95 9.55
C THR A 77 -2.67 -4.43 8.11
N ARG A 78 -3.75 -4.42 7.32
CA ARG A 78 -3.68 -4.72 5.88
C ARG A 78 -3.72 -3.43 5.08
N PHE A 79 -3.03 -3.39 3.96
CA PHE A 79 -3.11 -2.26 3.03
C PHE A 79 -2.86 -2.68 1.59
N LEU A 80 -3.34 -1.82 0.68
CA LEU A 80 -2.90 -1.71 -0.71
C LEU A 80 -2.37 -0.29 -0.90
N ALA A 81 -1.12 -0.18 -1.35
CA ALA A 81 -0.41 1.06 -1.58
C ALA A 81 -0.15 1.28 -3.07
N ILE A 82 -0.27 2.52 -3.52
CA ILE A 82 0.01 2.93 -4.89
C ILE A 82 1.01 4.09 -4.85
N ALA A 83 2.14 3.90 -5.50
CA ALA A 83 3.16 4.93 -5.65
C ALA A 83 2.83 5.85 -6.83
N GLU A 84 2.84 7.15 -6.56
CA GLU A 84 2.68 8.20 -7.55
C GLU A 84 3.93 9.07 -7.64
N ASN A 85 4.10 9.76 -8.78
CA ASN A 85 5.20 10.69 -9.02
C ASN A 85 6.61 10.08 -8.84
N VAL A 86 6.77 8.79 -9.17
CA VAL A 86 8.07 8.09 -9.14
C VAL A 86 9.08 8.86 -10.00
N GLY A 87 10.22 9.22 -9.41
CA GLY A 87 11.26 10.05 -10.06
C GLY A 87 11.18 11.55 -9.76
N SER A 88 10.18 12.00 -9.00
CA SER A 88 10.08 13.40 -8.54
C SER A 88 9.74 13.47 -7.03
N ASN A 89 8.58 14.03 -6.66
CA ASN A 89 8.08 14.03 -5.29
C ASN A 89 7.22 12.79 -5.05
N LEU A 90 7.89 11.65 -4.85
CA LEU A 90 7.22 10.37 -4.64
C LEU A 90 6.34 10.44 -3.38
N HIS A 91 5.09 9.99 -3.53
CA HIS A 91 4.18 9.74 -2.41
C HIS A 91 3.47 8.40 -2.61
N LEU A 92 3.02 7.81 -1.50
CA LEU A 92 2.27 6.56 -1.48
C LEU A 92 0.85 6.88 -1.02
N HIS A 93 -0.16 6.48 -1.80
CA HIS A 93 -1.55 6.47 -1.38
C HIS A 93 -1.95 5.06 -0.96
N LEU A 94 -2.61 4.94 0.20
CA LEU A 94 -2.95 3.66 0.79
C LEU A 94 -4.42 3.59 1.15
N GLY A 95 -5.07 2.48 0.78
CA GLY A 95 -6.26 1.99 1.46
C GLY A 95 -5.83 1.11 2.63
N VAL A 96 -6.21 1.47 3.86
CA VAL A 96 -5.72 0.80 5.08
C VAL A 96 -6.85 0.20 5.91
N VAL A 97 -6.64 -1.04 6.35
CA VAL A 97 -7.40 -1.71 7.40
C VAL A 97 -6.49 -1.83 8.64
N PRO A 98 -6.67 -0.97 9.66
CA PRO A 98 -5.88 -1.05 10.88
C PRO A 98 -6.03 -2.40 11.61
N ALA A 99 -4.94 -2.83 12.25
CA ALA A 99 -4.92 -4.01 13.09
C ALA A 99 -6.04 -3.99 14.14
N ASP A 100 -6.78 -5.09 14.27
CA ASP A 100 -7.97 -5.21 15.13
C ASP A 100 -8.98 -4.04 14.98
N ARG A 101 -9.05 -3.39 13.80
CA ARG A 101 -9.89 -2.21 13.53
C ARG A 101 -9.62 -1.03 14.50
N LYS A 102 -8.39 -0.93 15.03
CA LYS A 102 -7.96 0.13 15.95
C LYS A 102 -7.69 1.46 15.25
N ASN A 103 -8.71 2.03 14.59
CA ASN A 103 -8.59 3.20 13.73
C ASN A 103 -8.03 4.42 14.47
N LEU A 104 -8.54 4.70 15.67
CA LEU A 104 -8.10 5.86 16.47
C LEU A 104 -6.64 5.72 16.93
N GLN A 105 -6.26 4.53 17.42
CA GLN A 105 -4.89 4.28 17.86
C GLN A 105 -3.93 4.31 16.68
N PHE A 106 -4.34 3.79 15.51
CA PHE A 106 -3.57 3.91 14.27
C PHE A 106 -3.28 5.39 13.97
N TRP A 107 -4.29 6.26 14.00
CA TRP A 107 -4.11 7.70 13.83
C TRP A 107 -3.12 8.30 14.83
N GLN A 108 -3.26 7.96 16.11
CA GLN A 108 -2.42 8.50 17.19
C GLN A 108 -0.94 8.13 17.04
N VAL A 109 -0.63 6.90 16.60
CA VAL A 109 0.75 6.42 16.53
C VAL A 109 1.42 6.72 15.19
N SER A 110 0.65 6.77 14.09
CA SER A 110 1.21 6.80 12.73
C SER A 110 2.03 8.04 12.45
N ARG A 111 1.64 9.22 12.95
CA ARG A 111 2.39 10.47 12.69
C ARG A 111 3.82 10.42 13.23
N ARG A 112 3.98 9.95 14.47
CA ARG A 112 5.29 9.81 15.10
C ARG A 112 6.12 8.73 14.41
N ILE A 113 5.51 7.59 14.11
CA ILE A 113 6.21 6.46 13.47
C ILE A 113 6.67 6.83 12.06
N TRP A 114 5.82 7.50 11.27
CA TRP A 114 6.19 7.94 9.93
C TRP A 114 7.35 8.93 9.94
N LYS A 115 7.33 9.91 10.85
CA LYS A 115 8.44 10.86 11.00
C LYS A 115 9.77 10.18 11.31
N ASN A 116 9.76 9.03 11.98
CA ASN A 116 10.98 8.24 12.21
C ASN A 116 11.42 7.47 10.97
N ALA A 117 10.48 6.96 10.18
CA ALA A 117 10.76 6.24 8.92
C ALA A 117 11.22 7.18 7.79
N ALA A 118 10.65 8.39 7.73
CA ALA A 118 10.95 9.43 6.76
C ALA A 118 11.02 10.79 7.47
N THR A 119 12.24 11.22 7.84
CA THR A 119 12.49 12.42 8.68
C THR A 119 11.84 13.69 8.16
N SER A 120 11.91 13.93 6.85
CA SER A 120 11.29 15.08 6.18
C SER A 120 9.86 14.80 5.74
N GLY A 121 9.40 13.55 5.87
CA GLY A 121 8.13 13.10 5.34
C GLY A 121 6.94 13.65 6.10
N ASN A 122 5.80 13.68 5.42
CA ASN A 122 4.51 14.00 6.03
C ASN A 122 3.55 12.84 5.84
N ILE A 123 2.58 12.73 6.74
CA ILE A 123 1.49 11.77 6.63
C ILE A 123 0.18 12.54 6.76
N ASP A 124 -0.70 12.30 5.81
CA ASP A 124 -2.07 12.75 5.83
C ASP A 124 -3.00 11.54 5.90
N MET A 125 -4.07 11.66 6.67
CA MET A 125 -4.99 10.55 6.90
C MET A 125 -6.42 11.06 6.92
N ASP A 126 -7.28 10.38 6.18
CA ASP A 126 -8.71 10.63 6.19
C ASP A 126 -9.47 9.31 6.44
N GLN A 127 -10.71 9.43 6.87
CA GLN A 127 -11.62 8.30 6.93
C GLN A 127 -12.00 7.89 5.51
N TRP A 128 -12.20 6.59 5.29
CA TRP A 128 -12.69 6.07 4.01
C TRP A 128 -14.20 6.33 3.83
N ARG A 129 -14.61 7.60 3.83
CA ARG A 129 -16.03 8.02 3.78
C ARG A 129 -16.61 7.94 2.37
N TYR A 130 -15.79 8.20 1.36
CA TYR A 130 -16.18 8.22 -0.05
C TYR A 130 -15.41 7.16 -0.81
N GLY A 131 -15.76 5.89 -0.59
CA GLY A 131 -15.02 4.74 -1.13
C GLY A 131 -14.74 4.84 -2.64
N PRO A 132 -15.74 5.09 -3.50
CA PRO A 132 -15.51 5.24 -4.94
C PRO A 132 -14.56 6.39 -5.28
N GLY A 133 -14.71 7.57 -4.66
CA GLY A 133 -13.87 8.73 -4.92
C GLY A 133 -12.41 8.55 -4.46
N ALA A 134 -12.20 7.88 -3.33
CA ALA A 134 -10.86 7.54 -2.85
C ALA A 134 -10.17 6.52 -3.77
N ILE A 135 -10.91 5.51 -4.26
CA ILE A 135 -10.41 4.55 -5.24
C ILE A 135 -10.00 5.26 -6.54
N ASP A 136 -10.89 6.08 -7.10
CA ASP A 136 -10.62 6.82 -8.33
C ASP A 136 -9.39 7.71 -8.19
N TYR A 137 -9.27 8.37 -7.04
CA TYR A 137 -8.11 9.19 -6.71
C TYR A 137 -6.81 8.39 -6.65
N MET A 138 -6.82 7.22 -6.00
CA MET A 138 -5.67 6.31 -5.93
C MET A 138 -5.27 5.76 -7.31
N LEU A 139 -6.26 5.50 -8.17
CA LEU A 139 -6.05 4.83 -9.46
C LEU A 139 -5.75 5.79 -10.63
N LYS A 140 -5.87 7.11 -10.44
CA LYS A 140 -5.76 8.11 -11.53
C LYS A 140 -4.45 7.99 -12.33
N GLN A 141 -3.33 7.73 -11.67
CA GLN A 141 -2.01 7.62 -12.32
C GLN A 141 -1.60 6.18 -12.65
N VAL A 142 -2.39 5.18 -12.25
CA VAL A 142 -2.05 3.77 -12.46
C VAL A 142 -2.09 3.41 -13.95
N ARG A 143 -1.07 2.65 -14.37
CA ARG A 143 -0.89 2.11 -15.72
C ARG A 143 -0.43 0.66 -15.58
N PRO A 144 -0.89 -0.29 -16.42
CA PRO A 144 -0.45 -1.68 -16.35
C PRO A 144 1.08 -1.86 -16.44
N GLU A 145 1.74 -0.97 -17.18
CA GLU A 145 3.19 -0.97 -17.37
C GLU A 145 3.95 -0.54 -16.12
N LEU A 146 3.27 0.05 -15.14
CA LEU A 146 3.81 0.54 -13.87
C LEU A 146 3.28 -0.30 -12.69
N SER A 147 3.05 -1.59 -12.91
CA SER A 147 2.53 -2.50 -11.90
C SER A 147 3.44 -2.62 -10.67
N GLU A 148 4.73 -2.35 -10.82
CA GLU A 148 5.69 -2.25 -9.72
C GLU A 148 5.36 -1.12 -8.73
N ASN A 149 4.54 -0.14 -9.11
CA ASN A 149 4.10 0.94 -8.23
C ASN A 149 3.03 0.48 -7.23
N ILE A 150 2.51 -0.74 -7.38
CA ILE A 150 1.48 -1.29 -6.50
C ILE A 150 2.15 -2.21 -5.48
N HIS A 151 1.91 -1.95 -4.20
CA HIS A 151 2.49 -2.72 -3.11
C HIS A 151 1.43 -3.09 -2.09
N TYR A 152 1.43 -4.35 -1.67
CA TYR A 152 0.49 -4.84 -0.68
C TYR A 152 1.21 -5.13 0.62
N SER A 153 0.46 -5.12 1.73
CA SER A 153 1.03 -5.64 2.98
C SER A 153 1.41 -7.11 2.80
N ARG A 154 2.64 -7.49 3.17
CA ARG A 154 3.21 -8.85 2.95
C ARG A 154 2.35 -10.03 3.42
N HIS A 155 1.44 -9.80 4.36
CA HIS A 155 0.55 -10.84 4.88
C HIS A 155 -0.81 -10.88 4.20
N TYR A 156 -1.22 -9.80 3.54
CA TYR A 156 -2.34 -9.81 2.61
C TYR A 156 -1.94 -10.56 1.33
N GLU A 157 -0.73 -10.35 0.81
CA GLU A 157 -0.21 -11.10 -0.36
C GLU A 157 -0.17 -12.60 -0.11
N ALA A 158 0.38 -13.02 1.04
CA ALA A 158 0.50 -14.44 1.37
C ALA A 158 -0.86 -15.14 1.58
N GLY A 159 -1.91 -14.38 1.92
CA GLY A 159 -3.27 -14.89 1.96
C GLY A 159 -3.86 -15.11 0.56
N ARG A 160 -3.40 -14.38 -0.46
CA ARG A 160 -3.79 -14.56 -1.87
C ARG A 160 -3.10 -15.77 -2.51
N SER A 161 -1.80 -15.95 -2.27
CA SER A 161 -1.04 -17.07 -2.85
C SER A 161 -1.34 -18.44 -2.22
N ALA A 162 -2.12 -18.50 -1.13
CA ALA A 162 -2.62 -19.75 -0.55
C ALA A 162 -4.00 -20.15 -1.09
N GLY A 163 -4.55 -19.40 -2.05
CA GLY A 163 -5.86 -19.63 -2.67
C GLY A 163 -5.81 -20.02 -4.15
N CYS A 164 -4.69 -20.56 -4.63
CA CYS A 164 -4.58 -21.22 -5.93
C CYS A 164 -4.24 -22.70 -5.73
#